data_AF-A0A927NRM3-F1
#
_entry.id   AF-A0A927NRM3-F1
#
_cell.length_a   1.000
_cell.length_b   1.000
_cell.length_c   1.000
_cell.angle_alpha   90.00
_cell.angle_beta   90.00
_cell.angle_gamma   90.00
#
_symmetry.space_group_name_H-M   'P 1'
#
loop_
_entity.id
_entity.type
_entity.pdbx_description
1 polymer ?
#
loop_
_entity_poly.entity_id
_entity_poly.type
_entity_poly.pdbx_seq_one_letter_code
_entity_poly.pdbx_strand_id
1 'polypeptide(L)'
;MKKCSIGGQALIEGVMMKGQGAMAIAVRDELGQIRLETTRTSKKSPWWKKIPILRGVIAFFDSMISGVGTLLKSSEIFIEESEQQKATNKKESGTGWFMFFTLLISIVLAIGLFFFLPNVITDLLTGLVSNMHPFLKNLIDGIVRLGIFMLYMWGVTKVNDVKRVFMYHGAEHKTINCFEHEMELTVENVRNSSRIHDRCGTSFMFLVMFVAIVVFSFVGWHDNTLIRLLVRLALLPVVAGLSYEVLKLLAKTECVVFKPFKAPGAWLQKHMTTKEPDDKMIEVAIASFNAVLEMMNDETVAEQKFPKTMPLAQFKQKALGILLDAGVDEPSDVDWILCEVTKLKRSELADDINVTPYMQIKAENMLRQRAEGKPLQYVLGNTDFFGYEFFVDENVLIPRFETELLVDKLLGYINKNSRVLDLCCGSGAIGITIKLKKDCEVVLSDLSSGAVAVSEKNAKKLGAEVSVLNGDLFEKVEGKFDLIVSNPPYIPTQDILGLDKNVKDYEPTMALDGGTDGLDFYRAIISQAPDYLGDNGMLAFELGIGQMDDVVSLAQDGFDLVARVKDYNGIERIAIFSKKQTK
;
A
#
# COMPACT_ATOMS: atom_id res chain seq x y z
N MET A 1 38.79 8.60 2.43
CA MET A 1 37.69 7.69 2.05
C MET A 1 37.86 6.39 2.82
N LYS A 2 36.91 6.10 3.71
CA LYS A 2 36.86 4.85 4.48
C LYS A 2 36.53 3.69 3.53
N LYS A 3 37.25 2.56 3.63
CA LYS A 3 36.90 1.37 2.85
C LYS A 3 35.63 0.73 3.42
N CYS A 4 34.50 0.90 2.73
CA CYS A 4 33.26 0.21 3.07
C CYS A 4 33.27 -1.20 2.48
N SER A 5 33.08 -2.23 3.31
CA SER A 5 32.94 -3.62 2.88
C SER A 5 31.48 -4.04 2.64
N ILE A 6 30.55 -3.12 2.91
CA ILE A 6 29.12 -3.30 2.68
C ILE A 6 28.81 -2.94 1.22
N GLY A 7 28.06 -3.81 0.55
CA GLY A 7 27.42 -3.53 -0.73
C GLY A 7 25.93 -3.80 -0.62
N GLY A 8 25.15 -3.32 -1.58
CA GLY A 8 23.70 -3.55 -1.55
C GLY A 8 23.10 -3.96 -2.89
N GLN A 9 21.78 -4.10 -2.85
CA GLN A 9 20.93 -4.36 -4.00
C GLN A 9 19.58 -3.68 -3.76
N ALA A 10 19.07 -2.98 -4.77
CA ALA A 10 17.71 -2.49 -4.76
C ALA A 10 16.68 -3.62 -4.89
N LEU A 11 15.59 -3.50 -4.16
CA LEU A 11 14.47 -4.43 -4.15
C LEU A 11 13.16 -3.68 -4.46
N ILE A 12 12.03 -4.40 -4.49
CA ILE A 12 10.71 -3.78 -4.55
C ILE A 12 10.45 -3.13 -3.20
N GLU A 13 10.27 -1.82 -3.18
CA GLU A 13 10.03 -1.04 -1.95
C GLU A 13 11.13 -1.16 -0.87
N GLY A 14 12.33 -1.59 -1.26
CA GLY A 14 13.34 -1.98 -0.30
C GLY A 14 14.78 -1.93 -0.78
N VAL A 15 15.69 -2.14 0.17
CA VAL A 15 17.13 -2.28 -0.06
C VAL A 15 17.68 -3.42 0.76
N MET A 16 18.40 -4.32 0.10
CA MET A 16 19.26 -5.30 0.76
C MET A 16 20.66 -4.74 0.90
N MET A 17 21.26 -4.87 2.08
CA MET A 17 22.67 -4.58 2.34
C MET A 17 23.35 -5.84 2.85
N LYS A 18 24.59 -6.07 2.41
CA LYS A 18 25.40 -7.25 2.78
C LYS A 18 26.82 -6.83 3.12
N GLY A 19 27.24 -7.16 4.33
CA GLY A 19 28.58 -6.93 4.85
C GLY A 19 29.31 -8.23 5.17
N GLN A 20 30.44 -8.12 5.88
CA GLN A 20 31.18 -9.30 6.32
C GLN A 20 30.46 -9.98 7.49
N GLY A 21 29.77 -11.09 7.22
CA GLY A 21 29.12 -11.90 8.26
C GLY A 21 27.70 -11.47 8.62
N ALA A 22 27.12 -10.48 7.93
CA ALA A 22 25.75 -10.01 8.14
C ALA A 22 25.09 -9.55 6.84
N MET A 23 23.77 -9.66 6.79
CA MET A 23 22.92 -9.16 5.71
C MET A 23 21.63 -8.61 6.32
N ALA A 24 21.14 -7.48 5.81
CA ALA A 24 19.85 -6.93 6.18
C ALA A 24 19.03 -6.63 4.93
N ILE A 25 17.72 -6.81 5.04
CA ILE A 25 16.73 -6.41 4.06
C ILE A 25 15.79 -5.43 4.75
N ALA A 26 15.70 -4.21 4.25
CA ALA A 26 14.71 -3.23 4.70
C ALA A 26 13.68 -3.04 3.60
N VAL A 27 12.39 -3.14 3.94
CA VAL A 27 11.27 -2.92 3.03
C VAL A 27 10.31 -1.95 3.70
N ARG A 28 9.79 -0.98 2.94
CA ARG A 28 8.70 -0.12 3.41
C ARG A 28 7.38 -0.81 3.08
N ASP A 29 6.57 -1.10 4.09
CA ASP A 29 5.23 -1.64 3.88
C ASP A 29 4.26 -0.55 3.38
N GLU A 30 3.05 -0.95 2.96
CA GLU A 30 2.02 0.00 2.48
C GLU A 30 1.58 1.01 3.55
N LEU A 31 1.78 0.68 4.83
CA LEU A 31 1.50 1.56 5.96
C LEU A 31 2.62 2.59 6.17
N GLY A 32 3.69 2.52 5.37
CA GLY A 32 4.83 3.41 5.43
C GLY A 32 5.85 3.05 6.52
N GLN A 33 5.70 1.93 7.23
CA GLN A 33 6.65 1.47 8.24
C GLN A 33 7.78 0.65 7.60
N ILE A 34 8.99 0.76 8.16
CA ILE A 34 10.16 0.00 7.69
C ILE A 34 10.20 -1.34 8.41
N ARG A 35 10.12 -2.43 7.65
CA ARG A 35 10.28 -3.81 8.12
C ARG A 35 11.70 -4.28 7.83
N LEU A 36 12.33 -4.88 8.84
CA LEU A 36 13.70 -5.38 8.75
C LEU A 36 13.73 -6.92 8.85
N GLU A 37 14.48 -7.54 7.94
CA GLU A 37 14.95 -8.91 8.10
C GLU A 37 16.48 -8.88 8.17
N THR A 38 17.04 -9.47 9.23
CA THR A 38 18.48 -9.52 9.48
C THR A 38 18.96 -10.96 9.61
N THR A 39 20.05 -11.29 8.92
CA THR A 39 20.60 -12.66 8.90
C THR A 39 22.12 -12.65 9.01
N ARG A 40 22.67 -13.65 9.73
CA ARG A 40 24.11 -13.87 9.85
C ARG A 40 24.60 -14.67 8.66
N THR A 41 25.69 -14.21 8.06
CA THR A 41 26.34 -14.91 6.94
C THR A 41 27.65 -15.53 7.38
N SER A 42 28.07 -16.60 6.69
CA SER A 42 29.32 -17.28 7.04
C SER A 42 30.53 -16.36 6.84
N LYS A 43 31.33 -16.17 7.90
CA LYS A 43 32.61 -15.44 7.86
C LYS A 43 33.72 -16.23 7.15
N LYS A 44 33.55 -17.53 6.91
CA LYS A 44 34.58 -18.38 6.30
C LYS A 44 34.68 -18.14 4.80
N SER A 45 35.89 -17.85 4.31
CA SER A 45 36.16 -17.75 2.87
C SER A 45 36.43 -19.13 2.27
N PRO A 46 35.60 -19.63 1.34
CA PRO A 46 35.81 -20.93 0.71
C PRO A 46 37.09 -20.97 -0.14
N TRP A 47 37.62 -22.18 -0.38
CA TRP A 47 38.83 -22.41 -1.17
C TRP A 47 38.76 -21.83 -2.60
N TRP A 48 37.58 -21.89 -3.22
CA TRP A 48 37.35 -21.43 -4.59
C TRP A 48 37.49 -19.91 -4.78
N LYS A 49 37.39 -19.09 -3.71
CA LYS A 49 37.61 -17.63 -3.79
C LYS A 49 39.05 -17.26 -4.21
N LYS A 50 39.99 -18.20 -4.09
CA LYS A 50 41.40 -18.01 -4.46
C LYS A 50 41.68 -18.27 -5.95
N ILE A 51 40.80 -19.00 -6.64
CA ILE A 51 41.01 -19.39 -8.04
C ILE A 51 40.43 -18.29 -8.95
N PRO A 52 41.26 -17.64 -9.80
CA PRO A 52 40.79 -16.64 -10.77
C PRO A 52 39.73 -17.22 -11.72
N ILE A 53 38.84 -16.37 -12.23
CA ILE A 53 37.70 -16.76 -13.11
C ILE A 53 36.65 -17.58 -12.37
N LEU A 54 37.01 -18.74 -11.78
CA LEU A 54 36.09 -19.61 -11.03
C LEU A 54 35.39 -18.85 -9.90
N ARG A 55 36.13 -18.01 -9.16
CA ARG A 55 35.53 -17.15 -8.13
C ARG A 55 34.49 -16.18 -8.68
N GLY A 56 34.69 -15.69 -9.90
CA GLY A 56 33.78 -14.77 -10.58
C GLY A 56 32.52 -15.48 -11.04
N VAL A 57 32.65 -16.69 -11.57
CA VAL A 57 31.51 -17.55 -11.93
C VAL A 57 30.64 -17.82 -10.72
N ILE A 58 31.24 -18.28 -9.61
CA ILE A 58 30.48 -18.61 -8.40
C ILE A 58 29.88 -17.34 -7.77
N ALA A 59 30.63 -16.23 -7.73
CA ALA A 59 30.09 -14.96 -7.23
C ALA A 59 28.91 -14.45 -8.06
N PHE A 60 28.95 -14.62 -9.38
CA PHE A 60 27.84 -14.26 -10.27
C PHE A 60 26.58 -15.08 -9.94
N PHE A 61 26.68 -16.41 -9.91
CA PHE A 61 25.53 -17.27 -9.59
C PHE A 61 25.01 -17.06 -8.16
N ASP A 62 25.90 -16.91 -7.17
CA ASP A 62 25.51 -16.62 -5.79
C ASP A 62 24.76 -15.28 -5.69
N SER A 63 25.26 -14.24 -6.37
CA SER A 63 24.58 -12.93 -6.40
C SER A 63 23.23 -12.99 -7.12
N MET A 64 23.11 -13.78 -8.18
CA MET A 64 21.86 -13.94 -8.92
C MET A 64 20.81 -14.70 -8.09
N ILE A 65 21.18 -15.84 -7.50
CA ILE A 65 20.27 -16.65 -6.67
C ILE A 65 19.83 -15.86 -5.44
N SER A 66 20.80 -15.26 -4.73
CA SER A 66 20.50 -14.40 -3.58
C SER A 66 19.64 -13.20 -3.99
N GLY A 67 19.96 -12.56 -5.11
CA GLY A 67 19.26 -11.36 -5.57
C GLY A 67 17.81 -11.60 -5.96
N VAL A 68 17.53 -12.72 -6.65
CA VAL A 68 16.15 -13.15 -6.95
C VAL A 68 15.42 -13.49 -5.65
N GLY A 69 16.06 -14.25 -4.75
CA GLY A 69 15.45 -14.61 -3.46
C GLY A 69 15.08 -13.40 -2.61
N THR A 70 15.94 -12.39 -2.52
CA THR A 70 15.66 -11.16 -1.75
C THR A 70 14.59 -10.29 -2.41
N LEU A 71 14.53 -10.28 -3.74
CA LEU A 71 13.49 -9.56 -4.48
C LEU A 71 12.12 -10.19 -4.22
N LEU A 72 12.02 -11.52 -4.28
CA LEU A 72 10.78 -12.24 -3.96
C LEU A 72 10.32 -12.00 -2.51
N LYS A 73 11.26 -12.03 -1.56
CA LYS A 73 10.96 -11.68 -0.16
C LYS A 73 10.41 -10.27 0.00
N SER A 74 10.97 -9.29 -0.73
CA SER A 74 10.47 -7.91 -0.66
C SER A 74 9.06 -7.75 -1.24
N SER A 75 8.75 -8.50 -2.31
CA SER A 75 7.39 -8.48 -2.87
C SER A 75 6.35 -9.08 -1.93
N GLU A 76 6.68 -10.12 -1.16
CA GLU A 76 5.76 -10.76 -0.21
C GLU A 76 5.31 -9.83 0.93
N ILE A 77 6.07 -8.78 1.22
CA ILE A 77 5.79 -7.79 2.27
C ILE A 77 4.98 -6.62 1.75
N PHE A 78 5.14 -6.26 0.48
CA PHE A 78 4.54 -5.07 -0.10
C PHE A 78 3.29 -5.36 -0.95
N ILE A 79 3.27 -6.46 -1.70
CA ILE A 79 2.22 -6.71 -2.69
C ILE A 79 1.02 -7.37 -2.02
N GLU A 80 -0.13 -6.68 -2.06
CA GLU A 80 -1.43 -7.28 -1.74
C GLU A 80 -1.72 -8.39 -2.79
N GLU A 81 -1.81 -9.65 -2.36
CA GLU A 81 -2.10 -10.80 -3.23
C GLU A 81 -3.49 -10.75 -3.90
N SER A 82 -4.27 -9.68 -3.68
CA SER A 82 -5.63 -9.50 -4.19
C SER A 82 -5.71 -9.51 -5.73
N GLU A 83 -4.62 -9.18 -6.44
CA GLU A 83 -4.54 -9.33 -7.90
C GLU A 83 -4.39 -10.79 -8.37
N GLN A 84 -3.78 -11.66 -7.56
CA GLN A 84 -3.69 -13.10 -7.85
C GLN A 84 -4.91 -13.88 -7.33
N GLN A 85 -5.53 -13.43 -6.22
CA GLN A 85 -6.67 -14.13 -5.62
C GLN A 85 -7.98 -14.02 -6.42
N LYS A 86 -8.21 -12.92 -7.16
CA LYS A 86 -9.34 -12.85 -8.11
C LYS A 86 -9.25 -13.88 -9.24
N ALA A 87 -8.06 -14.41 -9.54
CA ALA A 87 -7.87 -15.49 -10.50
C ALA A 87 -7.90 -16.89 -9.85
N THR A 88 -7.66 -17.03 -8.53
CA THR A 88 -7.54 -18.33 -7.85
C THR A 88 -8.77 -18.77 -7.06
N ASN A 89 -9.84 -17.96 -7.00
CA ASN A 89 -11.12 -18.41 -6.44
C ASN A 89 -11.83 -19.52 -7.25
N LYS A 90 -11.24 -19.97 -8.36
CA LYS A 90 -11.50 -21.31 -8.87
C LYS A 90 -10.50 -22.28 -8.26
N LYS A 91 -10.99 -23.16 -7.38
CA LYS A 91 -10.39 -24.46 -7.06
C LYS A 91 -9.96 -25.16 -8.36
N GLU A 92 -8.72 -24.98 -8.80
CA GLU A 92 -8.09 -25.85 -9.77
C GLU A 92 -6.60 -25.98 -9.45
N SER A 93 -6.11 -27.22 -9.54
CA SER A 93 -4.72 -27.66 -9.44
C SER A 93 -3.78 -27.08 -10.52
N GLY A 94 -4.17 -25.96 -11.14
CA GLY A 94 -3.51 -25.32 -12.28
C GLY A 94 -2.60 -24.14 -11.92
N THR A 95 -2.63 -23.63 -10.68
CA THR A 95 -1.84 -22.46 -10.26
C THR A 95 -0.33 -22.69 -10.40
N GLY A 96 0.14 -23.89 -10.05
CA GLY A 96 1.54 -24.28 -10.23
C GLY A 96 1.94 -24.40 -11.71
N TRP A 97 1.03 -24.92 -12.55
CA TRP A 97 1.25 -25.01 -14.00
C TRP A 97 1.27 -23.63 -14.66
N PHE A 98 0.38 -22.72 -14.23
CA PHE A 98 0.36 -21.34 -14.72
C PHE A 98 1.68 -20.62 -14.39
N MET A 99 2.14 -20.68 -13.14
CA MET A 99 3.43 -20.11 -12.72
C MET A 99 4.62 -20.74 -13.44
N PHE A 100 4.57 -22.06 -13.71
CA PHE A 100 5.59 -22.74 -14.50
C PHE A 100 5.63 -22.22 -15.94
N PHE A 101 4.47 -22.08 -16.59
CA PHE A 101 4.39 -21.58 -17.96
C PHE A 101 4.82 -20.11 -18.07
N THR A 102 4.44 -19.24 -17.13
CA THR A 102 4.87 -17.83 -17.16
C THR A 102 6.39 -17.70 -17.01
N LEU A 103 7.00 -18.51 -16.13
CA LEU A 103 8.45 -18.59 -16.01
C LEU A 103 9.10 -19.10 -17.31
N LEU A 104 8.56 -20.16 -17.91
CA LEU A 104 9.07 -20.72 -19.16
C LEU A 104 9.02 -19.69 -20.29
N ILE A 105 7.88 -19.00 -20.46
CA ILE A 105 7.70 -17.94 -21.45
C ILE A 105 8.72 -16.82 -21.23
N SER A 106 8.94 -16.41 -19.98
CA SER A 106 9.91 -15.35 -19.64
C SER A 106 11.34 -15.74 -20.03
N ILE A 107 11.74 -17.00 -19.77
CA ILE A 107 13.06 -17.52 -20.17
C ILE A 107 13.18 -17.59 -21.69
N VAL A 108 12.16 -18.09 -22.40
CA VAL A 108 12.15 -18.18 -23.86
C VAL A 108 12.24 -16.79 -24.49
N LEU A 109 11.49 -15.81 -23.98
CA LEU A 109 11.56 -14.42 -24.42
C LEU A 109 12.94 -13.82 -24.19
N ALA A 110 13.57 -14.07 -23.03
CA ALA A 110 14.91 -13.59 -22.74
C ALA A 110 15.96 -14.17 -23.70
N ILE A 111 15.90 -15.49 -23.97
CA ILE A 111 16.78 -16.15 -24.95
C ILE A 111 16.52 -15.59 -26.36
N GLY A 112 15.24 -15.43 -26.72
CA GLY A 112 14.81 -14.84 -27.98
C GLY A 112 15.39 -13.44 -28.19
N LEU A 113 15.25 -12.56 -27.19
CA LEU A 113 15.65 -11.17 -27.27
C LEU A 113 17.17 -10.95 -27.24
N PHE A 114 17.89 -11.66 -26.36
CA PHE A 114 19.31 -11.38 -26.11
C PHE A 114 20.28 -12.31 -26.83
N PHE A 115 19.83 -13.48 -27.31
CA PHE A 115 20.68 -14.44 -28.00
C PHE A 115 20.29 -14.66 -29.46
N PHE A 116 18.98 -14.78 -29.75
CA PHE A 116 18.51 -15.07 -31.10
C PHE A 116 18.36 -13.82 -31.97
N LEU A 117 17.64 -12.80 -31.48
CA LEU A 117 17.36 -11.56 -32.22
C LEU A 117 18.61 -10.82 -32.73
N PRO A 118 19.71 -10.69 -31.95
CA PRO A 118 20.92 -10.06 -32.46
C PRO A 118 21.48 -10.78 -33.69
N ASN A 119 21.43 -12.12 -33.73
CA ASN A 119 21.93 -12.88 -34.87
C ASN A 119 21.10 -12.62 -36.12
N VAL A 120 19.78 -12.61 -35.99
CA VAL A 120 18.87 -12.36 -37.11
C VAL A 120 19.12 -10.97 -37.71
N ILE A 121 19.27 -9.95 -36.86
CA ILE A 121 19.55 -8.58 -37.30
C ILE A 121 20.94 -8.49 -37.94
N THR A 122 21.96 -9.10 -37.34
CA THR A 122 23.32 -9.12 -37.91
C THR A 122 23.37 -9.83 -39.25
N ASP A 123 22.72 -10.98 -39.40
CA ASP A 123 22.68 -11.72 -40.66
C ASP A 123 21.91 -10.93 -41.75
N LEU A 124 20.84 -10.21 -41.38
CA LEU A 124 20.15 -9.29 -42.30
C LEU A 124 21.03 -8.12 -42.74
N LEU A 125 21.74 -7.47 -41.81
CA LEU A 125 22.62 -6.32 -42.10
C LEU A 125 23.83 -6.72 -42.94
N THR A 126 24.45 -7.86 -42.63
CA THR A 126 25.65 -8.33 -43.33
C THR A 126 25.34 -9.04 -44.65
N GLY A 127 24.14 -9.60 -44.80
CA GLY A 127 23.65 -10.16 -46.08
C GLY A 127 23.51 -9.13 -47.20
N LEU A 128 23.44 -7.84 -46.87
CA LEU A 128 23.40 -6.73 -47.83
C LEU A 128 24.79 -6.37 -48.40
N VAL A 129 25.88 -6.89 -47.83
CA VAL A 129 27.26 -6.58 -48.21
C VAL A 129 28.02 -7.87 -48.52
N SER A 130 28.23 -8.14 -49.81
CA SER A 130 29.02 -9.30 -50.26
C SER A 130 30.51 -9.17 -49.87
N ASN A 131 31.12 -10.26 -49.38
CA ASN A 131 32.53 -10.40 -49.00
C ASN A 131 33.00 -9.65 -47.74
N MET A 132 32.15 -9.58 -46.70
CA MET A 132 32.56 -8.99 -45.42
C MET A 132 33.53 -9.90 -44.64
N HIS A 133 34.65 -9.33 -44.17
CA HIS A 133 35.63 -10.06 -43.35
C HIS A 133 34.97 -10.58 -42.05
N PRO A 134 35.21 -11.84 -41.61
CA PRO A 134 34.55 -12.42 -40.43
C PRO A 134 34.69 -11.60 -39.14
N PHE A 135 35.82 -10.91 -38.97
CA PHE A 135 36.03 -10.00 -37.84
C PHE A 135 35.05 -8.82 -37.84
N LEU A 136 34.79 -8.22 -39.00
CA LEU A 136 33.87 -7.08 -39.12
C LEU A 136 32.42 -7.53 -38.85
N LYS A 137 32.05 -8.74 -39.30
CA LYS A 137 30.75 -9.35 -38.97
C LYS A 137 30.57 -9.57 -37.47
N ASN A 138 31.60 -10.05 -36.76
CA ASN A 138 31.59 -10.19 -35.30
C ASN A 138 31.48 -8.84 -34.57
N LEU A 139 32.13 -7.80 -35.08
CA LEU A 139 32.04 -6.45 -34.52
C LEU A 139 30.63 -5.86 -34.67
N ILE A 140 30.01 -6.04 -35.84
CA ILE A 140 28.62 -5.64 -36.09
C ILE A 140 27.66 -6.39 -35.14
N ASP A 141 27.84 -7.70 -34.94
CA ASP A 141 27.05 -8.47 -33.96
C ASP A 141 27.14 -7.88 -32.56
N GLY A 142 28.34 -7.48 -32.14
CA GLY A 142 28.57 -6.82 -30.86
C GLY A 142 27.84 -5.48 -30.74
N ILE A 143 27.90 -4.65 -31.77
CA ILE A 143 27.21 -3.34 -31.80
C ILE A 143 25.69 -3.51 -31.79
N VAL A 144 25.15 -4.42 -32.60
CA VAL A 144 23.72 -4.75 -32.64
C VAL A 144 23.24 -5.22 -31.26
N ARG A 145 23.97 -6.13 -30.62
CA ARG A 145 23.67 -6.63 -29.27
C ARG A 145 23.69 -5.50 -28.24
N LEU A 146 24.67 -4.60 -28.31
CA LEU A 146 24.71 -3.41 -27.45
C LEU A 146 23.48 -2.52 -27.68
N GLY A 147 23.14 -2.24 -28.95
CA GLY A 147 21.97 -1.44 -29.29
C GLY A 147 20.66 -2.02 -28.74
N ILE A 148 20.43 -3.33 -28.89
CA ILE A 148 19.24 -4.03 -28.34
C ILE A 148 19.20 -3.92 -26.82
N PHE A 149 20.32 -4.14 -26.14
CA PHE A 149 20.39 -4.01 -24.70
C PHE A 149 20.10 -2.57 -24.23
N MET A 150 20.66 -1.57 -24.88
CA MET A 150 20.41 -0.16 -24.55
C MET A 150 18.94 0.21 -24.76
N LEU A 151 18.34 -0.26 -25.85
CA LEU A 151 16.91 -0.06 -26.13
C LEU A 151 16.02 -0.74 -25.08
N TYR A 152 16.34 -1.98 -24.72
CA TYR A 152 15.65 -2.73 -23.68
C TYR A 152 15.74 -2.01 -22.33
N MET A 153 16.96 -1.63 -21.92
CA MET A 153 17.18 -0.89 -20.67
C MET A 153 16.40 0.41 -20.65
N TRP A 154 16.33 1.12 -21.79
CA TRP A 154 15.55 2.35 -21.90
C TRP A 154 14.05 2.08 -21.74
N GLY A 155 13.52 1.06 -22.42
CA GLY A 155 12.11 0.66 -22.33
C GLY A 155 11.69 0.30 -20.92
N VAL A 156 12.49 -0.51 -20.23
CA VAL A 156 12.23 -0.93 -18.84
C VAL A 156 12.20 0.26 -17.87
N THR A 157 12.99 1.32 -18.08
CA THR A 157 12.93 2.53 -17.24
C THR A 157 11.61 3.32 -17.33
N LYS A 158 10.75 3.01 -18.30
CA LYS A 158 9.42 3.64 -18.46
C LYS A 158 8.33 2.95 -17.64
N VAL A 159 8.60 1.76 -17.11
CA VAL A 159 7.68 1.04 -16.23
C VAL A 159 7.79 1.64 -14.82
N ASN A 160 6.66 2.05 -14.23
CA ASN A 160 6.64 2.77 -12.95
C ASN A 160 7.31 2.00 -11.82
N ASP A 161 7.03 0.70 -11.69
CA ASP A 161 7.60 -0.14 -10.63
C ASP A 161 9.11 -0.28 -10.78
N VAL A 162 9.60 -0.44 -12.01
CA VAL A 162 11.05 -0.54 -12.26
C VAL A 162 11.75 0.80 -12.03
N LYS A 163 11.09 1.91 -12.38
CA LYS A 163 11.58 3.25 -12.04
C LYS A 163 11.74 3.41 -10.52
N ARG A 164 10.79 2.92 -9.71
CA ARG A 164 10.89 2.92 -8.24
C ARG A 164 12.07 2.07 -7.76
N VAL A 165 12.26 0.87 -8.30
CA VAL A 165 13.46 0.05 -7.99
C VAL A 165 14.76 0.80 -8.30
N PHE A 166 14.84 1.53 -9.41
CA PHE A 166 16.01 2.37 -9.73
C PHE A 166 16.18 3.59 -8.81
N MET A 167 15.11 4.07 -8.17
CA MET A 167 15.21 5.09 -7.11
C MET A 167 15.79 4.48 -5.84
N TYR A 168 15.34 3.30 -5.41
CA TYR A 168 15.96 2.55 -4.30
C TYR A 168 17.43 2.21 -4.55
N HIS A 169 17.79 1.92 -5.80
CA HIS A 169 19.18 1.75 -6.20
C HIS A 169 19.99 3.05 -6.05
N GLY A 170 19.39 4.20 -6.38
CA GLY A 170 19.96 5.50 -6.10
C GLY A 170 20.17 5.73 -4.60
N ALA A 171 19.21 5.34 -3.76
CA ALA A 171 19.32 5.43 -2.30
C ALA A 171 20.46 4.55 -1.75
N GLU A 172 20.58 3.31 -2.22
CA GLU A 172 21.67 2.39 -1.85
C GLU A 172 23.05 3.00 -2.13
N HIS A 173 23.27 3.46 -3.36
CA HIS A 173 24.53 4.09 -3.76
C HIS A 173 24.84 5.35 -2.94
N LYS A 174 23.84 6.20 -2.72
CA LYS A 174 24.00 7.43 -1.94
C LYS A 174 24.37 7.12 -0.49
N THR A 175 23.73 6.15 0.15
CA THR A 175 24.02 5.74 1.52
C THR A 175 25.45 5.21 1.66
N ILE A 176 25.89 4.35 0.74
CA ILE A 176 27.26 3.83 0.74
C ILE A 176 28.26 4.97 0.52
N ASN A 177 28.03 5.82 -0.48
CA ASN A 177 28.90 6.96 -0.76
C ASN A 177 29.00 7.93 0.44
N CYS A 178 27.88 8.23 1.11
CA CYS A 178 27.84 9.07 2.30
C CYS A 178 28.78 8.52 3.39
N PHE A 179 28.68 7.22 3.66
CA PHE A 179 29.53 6.54 4.64
C PHE A 179 31.01 6.51 4.24
N GLU A 180 31.34 6.29 2.97
CA GLU A 180 32.72 6.27 2.48
C GLU A 180 33.41 7.63 2.55
N HIS A 181 32.63 8.71 2.46
CA HIS A 181 33.05 10.09 2.69
C HIS A 181 33.07 10.48 4.18
N GLU A 182 32.82 9.53 5.09
CA GLU A 182 32.88 9.73 6.54
C GLU A 182 31.86 10.77 7.04
N MET A 183 30.76 10.95 6.30
CA MET A 183 29.62 11.76 6.72
C MET A 183 28.64 10.93 7.55
N GLU A 184 27.94 11.59 8.48
CA GLU A 184 26.89 10.97 9.27
C GLU A 184 25.72 10.53 8.38
N LEU A 185 25.16 9.34 8.62
CA LEU A 185 24.07 8.75 7.84
C LEU A 185 22.72 9.37 8.18
N THR A 186 22.56 10.66 7.87
CA THR A 186 21.29 11.38 7.92
C THR A 186 20.66 11.45 6.53
N VAL A 187 19.33 11.63 6.47
CA VAL A 187 18.61 11.77 5.19
C VAL A 187 19.19 12.90 4.33
N GLU A 188 19.54 14.02 4.95
CA GLU A 188 20.11 15.18 4.28
C GLU A 188 21.49 14.90 3.66
N ASN A 189 22.41 14.30 4.42
CA ASN A 189 23.76 13.98 3.94
C ASN A 189 23.73 12.93 2.83
N VAL A 190 22.87 11.91 2.98
CA VAL A 190 22.67 10.88 1.96
C VAL A 190 22.07 11.50 0.71
N ARG A 191 21.07 12.40 0.83
CA ARG A 191 20.47 13.10 -0.33
C ARG A 191 21.51 13.85 -1.16
N ASN A 192 22.49 14.47 -0.53
CA ASN A 192 23.56 15.23 -1.20
C ASN A 192 24.70 14.36 -1.74
N SER A 193 24.71 13.07 -1.46
CA SER A 193 25.73 12.13 -1.94
C SER A 193 25.50 11.72 -3.41
N SER A 194 26.56 11.23 -4.06
CA SER A 194 26.51 10.79 -5.46
C SER A 194 25.70 9.50 -5.65
N ARG A 195 25.00 9.39 -6.79
CA ARG A 195 24.38 8.13 -7.25
C ARG A 195 25.33 7.22 -8.04
N ILE A 196 26.53 7.68 -8.36
CA ILE A 196 27.52 6.89 -9.08
C ILE A 196 28.41 6.18 -8.06
N HIS A 197 28.57 4.87 -8.23
CA HIS A 197 29.41 4.06 -7.37
C HIS A 197 30.21 3.03 -8.19
N ASP A 198 31.49 2.89 -7.86
CA ASP A 198 32.46 2.08 -8.61
C ASP A 198 32.21 0.56 -8.48
N ARG A 199 31.48 0.12 -7.45
CA ARG A 199 31.21 -1.30 -7.16
C ARG A 199 29.80 -1.76 -7.53
N CYS A 200 29.14 -1.08 -8.47
CA CYS A 200 27.79 -1.43 -8.88
C CYS A 200 27.74 -2.61 -9.88
N GLY A 201 26.75 -3.50 -9.72
CA GLY A 201 26.48 -4.61 -10.64
C GLY A 201 26.06 -4.18 -12.06
N THR A 202 25.64 -2.94 -12.27
CA THR A 202 25.29 -2.44 -13.62
C THR A 202 26.52 -2.19 -14.49
N SER A 203 27.61 -1.71 -13.88
CA SER A 203 28.93 -1.69 -14.51
C SER A 203 29.40 -3.10 -14.85
N PHE A 204 29.06 -4.09 -14.01
CA PHE A 204 29.34 -5.50 -14.29
C PHE A 204 28.55 -6.02 -15.49
N MET A 205 27.25 -5.72 -15.62
CA MET A 205 26.46 -6.13 -16.80
C MET A 205 27.05 -5.57 -18.11
N PHE A 206 27.45 -4.30 -18.12
CA PHE A 206 28.13 -3.71 -19.28
C PHE A 206 29.46 -4.40 -19.59
N LEU A 207 30.28 -4.68 -18.56
CA LEU A 207 31.53 -5.40 -18.71
C LEU A 207 31.32 -6.81 -19.26
N VAL A 208 30.28 -7.53 -18.79
CA VAL A 208 29.89 -8.84 -19.32
C VAL A 208 29.60 -8.76 -20.82
N MET A 209 28.88 -7.73 -21.26
CA MET A 209 28.62 -7.54 -22.68
C MET A 209 29.89 -7.24 -23.48
N PHE A 210 30.74 -6.34 -22.98
CA PHE A 210 31.99 -6.00 -23.65
C PHE A 210 32.94 -7.20 -23.76
N VAL A 211 33.15 -7.93 -22.66
CA VAL A 211 33.94 -9.15 -22.62
C VAL A 211 33.33 -10.23 -23.50
N ALA A 212 32.00 -10.33 -23.57
CA ALA A 212 31.33 -11.26 -24.48
C ALA A 212 31.68 -10.97 -25.94
N ILE A 213 31.68 -9.71 -26.36
CA ILE A 213 32.06 -9.32 -27.74
C ILE A 213 33.50 -9.76 -28.04
N VAL A 214 34.42 -9.48 -27.13
CA VAL A 214 35.83 -9.86 -27.28
C VAL A 214 35.98 -11.38 -27.31
N VAL A 215 35.43 -12.11 -26.34
CA VAL A 215 35.51 -13.58 -26.27
C VAL A 215 34.90 -14.22 -27.52
N PHE A 216 33.71 -13.80 -27.94
CA PHE A 216 33.05 -14.37 -29.10
C PHE A 216 33.74 -14.01 -30.42
N SER A 217 34.49 -12.91 -30.49
CA SER A 217 35.28 -12.57 -31.68
C SER A 217 36.35 -13.61 -32.01
N PHE A 218 36.85 -14.35 -31.01
CA PHE A 218 37.87 -15.40 -31.17
C PHE A 218 37.30 -16.80 -31.45
N VAL A 219 36.00 -17.01 -31.25
CA VAL A 219 35.36 -18.35 -31.33
C VAL A 219 34.98 -18.74 -32.77
N GLY A 220 35.06 -17.79 -33.72
CA GLY A 220 34.71 -18.02 -35.12
C GLY A 220 33.20 -18.06 -35.36
N TRP A 221 32.79 -17.89 -36.62
CA TRP A 221 31.38 -17.92 -37.03
C TRP A 221 31.04 -19.29 -37.59
N HIS A 222 30.28 -20.10 -36.84
CA HIS A 222 29.74 -21.36 -37.35
C HIS A 222 28.50 -21.09 -38.22
N ASP A 223 28.38 -21.80 -39.35
CA ASP A 223 27.25 -21.63 -40.29
C ASP A 223 25.90 -22.05 -39.68
N ASN A 224 25.91 -23.02 -38.76
CA ASN A 224 24.69 -23.45 -38.07
C ASN A 224 24.36 -22.54 -36.87
N THR A 225 23.23 -21.83 -36.95
CA THR A 225 22.71 -20.94 -35.92
C THR A 225 22.50 -21.62 -34.56
N LEU A 226 22.08 -22.90 -34.55
CA LEU A 226 21.86 -23.65 -33.31
C LEU A 226 23.20 -23.97 -32.61
N ILE A 227 24.21 -24.39 -33.37
CA ILE A 227 25.55 -24.65 -32.82
C ILE A 227 26.14 -23.35 -32.26
N ARG A 228 25.98 -22.23 -32.99
CA ARG A 228 26.41 -20.90 -32.54
C ARG A 228 25.73 -20.50 -31.22
N LEU A 229 24.43 -20.77 -31.08
CA LEU A 229 23.68 -20.53 -29.85
C LEU A 229 24.22 -21.37 -28.70
N LEU A 230 24.39 -22.68 -28.89
CA LEU A 230 24.87 -23.60 -27.85
C LEU A 230 26.29 -23.26 -27.37
N VAL A 231 27.20 -22.94 -28.29
CA VAL A 231 28.57 -22.53 -27.95
C VAL A 231 28.56 -21.22 -27.14
N ARG A 232 27.75 -20.24 -27.52
CA ARG A 232 27.63 -18.96 -26.78
C ARG A 232 27.06 -19.17 -25.37
N LEU A 233 26.06 -20.03 -25.22
CA LEU A 233 25.52 -20.42 -23.91
C LEU A 233 26.58 -21.12 -23.04
N ALA A 234 27.34 -22.05 -23.62
CA ALA A 234 28.40 -22.78 -22.92
C ALA A 234 29.55 -21.87 -22.44
N LEU A 235 29.80 -20.76 -23.14
CA LEU A 235 30.85 -19.78 -22.80
C LEU A 235 30.39 -18.71 -21.80
N LEU A 236 29.11 -18.64 -21.42
CA LEU A 236 28.61 -17.67 -20.44
C LEU A 236 29.37 -17.69 -19.10
N PRO A 237 29.69 -18.86 -18.51
CA PRO A 237 30.49 -18.89 -17.29
C PRO A 237 31.88 -18.27 -17.49
N VAL A 238 32.52 -18.52 -18.62
CA VAL A 238 33.85 -17.95 -18.92
C VAL A 238 33.77 -16.44 -19.03
N VAL A 239 32.77 -15.92 -19.77
CA VAL A 239 32.52 -14.48 -19.90
C VAL A 239 32.26 -13.85 -18.53
N ALA A 240 31.39 -14.43 -17.71
CA ALA A 240 31.07 -13.93 -16.38
C ALA A 240 32.31 -13.90 -15.47
N GLY A 241 33.09 -14.98 -15.48
CA GLY A 241 34.32 -15.08 -14.70
C GLY A 241 35.38 -14.06 -15.11
N LEU A 242 35.63 -13.90 -16.41
CA LEU A 242 36.56 -12.89 -16.93
C LEU A 242 36.09 -11.46 -16.62
N SER A 243 34.80 -11.18 -16.78
CA SER A 243 34.21 -9.87 -16.49
C SER A 243 34.35 -9.48 -15.02
N TYR A 244 34.25 -10.46 -14.12
CA TYR A 244 34.44 -10.25 -12.69
C TYR A 244 35.89 -9.87 -12.36
N GLU A 245 36.86 -10.51 -13.02
CA GLU A 245 38.28 -10.16 -12.86
C GLU A 245 38.58 -8.76 -13.38
N VAL A 246 38.03 -8.39 -14.55
CA VAL A 246 38.15 -7.05 -15.11
C VAL A 246 37.52 -6.01 -14.18
N LEU A 247 36.31 -6.27 -13.66
CA LEU A 247 35.67 -5.37 -12.70
C LEU A 247 36.52 -5.18 -11.46
N LYS A 248 37.06 -6.26 -10.89
CA LYS A 248 37.91 -6.21 -9.69
C LYS A 248 39.21 -5.46 -9.93
N LEU A 249 39.79 -5.56 -11.14
CA LEU A 249 40.95 -4.79 -11.54
C LEU A 249 40.59 -3.30 -11.63
N LEU A 250 39.53 -2.95 -12.34
CA LEU A 250 39.06 -1.57 -12.49
C LEU A 250 38.71 -0.94 -11.14
N ALA A 251 38.07 -1.67 -10.24
CA ALA A 251 37.70 -1.19 -8.91
C ALA A 251 38.91 -0.95 -8.00
N LYS A 252 40.05 -1.61 -8.24
CA LYS A 252 41.28 -1.44 -7.44
C LYS A 252 42.18 -0.32 -7.93
N THR A 253 41.96 0.18 -9.14
CA THR A 253 42.88 1.11 -9.81
C THR A 253 42.23 2.48 -9.99
N GLU A 254 42.89 3.52 -9.48
CA GLU A 254 42.48 4.93 -9.64
C GLU A 254 43.24 5.65 -10.77
N CYS A 255 44.12 4.94 -11.48
CA CYS A 255 44.94 5.52 -12.56
C CYS A 255 44.08 6.09 -13.70
N VAL A 256 44.47 7.27 -14.19
CA VAL A 256 43.77 8.04 -15.23
C VAL A 256 43.55 7.22 -16.51
N VAL A 257 44.47 6.30 -16.84
CA VAL A 257 44.39 5.40 -18.00
C VAL A 257 43.15 4.49 -17.95
N PHE A 258 42.66 4.13 -16.77
CA PHE A 258 41.49 3.25 -16.62
C PHE A 258 40.16 4.01 -16.54
N LYS A 259 40.17 5.35 -16.46
CA LYS A 259 38.94 6.18 -16.40
C LYS A 259 38.02 6.00 -17.62
N PRO A 260 38.52 5.95 -18.87
CA PRO A 260 37.67 5.71 -20.05
C PRO A 260 36.92 4.37 -20.00
N PHE A 261 37.51 3.35 -19.36
CA PHE A 261 36.87 2.03 -19.22
C PHE A 261 35.77 2.01 -18.16
N LYS A 262 35.81 2.91 -17.17
CA LYS A 262 34.74 3.09 -16.16
C LYS A 262 33.59 3.98 -16.65
N ALA A 263 33.87 4.90 -17.57
CA ALA A 263 32.92 5.93 -18.00
C ALA A 263 31.58 5.38 -18.56
N PRO A 264 31.55 4.32 -19.39
CA PRO A 264 30.28 3.76 -19.89
C PRO A 264 29.39 3.21 -18.77
N GLY A 265 29.98 2.54 -17.77
CA GLY A 265 29.24 2.02 -16.61
C GLY A 265 28.67 3.16 -15.75
N ALA A 266 29.46 4.20 -15.50
CA ALA A 266 29.00 5.39 -14.79
C ALA A 266 27.87 6.14 -15.54
N TRP A 267 27.94 6.18 -16.87
CA TRP A 267 26.89 6.75 -17.71
C TRP A 267 25.58 5.97 -17.59
N LEU A 268 25.65 4.63 -17.66
CA LEU A 268 24.48 3.76 -17.48
C LEU A 268 23.84 3.96 -16.11
N GLN A 269 24.66 4.03 -15.06
CA GLN A 269 24.20 4.35 -13.70
C GLN A 269 23.48 5.68 -13.67
N LYS A 270 24.12 6.76 -14.11
CA LYS A 270 23.59 8.12 -14.03
C LYS A 270 22.28 8.31 -14.81
N HIS A 271 22.17 7.72 -15.99
CA HIS A 271 21.09 8.00 -16.92
C HIS A 271 19.98 6.93 -16.93
N MET A 272 20.31 5.67 -16.67
CA MET A 272 19.38 4.56 -16.85
C MET A 272 19.07 3.83 -15.55
N THR A 273 20.07 3.24 -14.90
CA THR A 273 19.87 2.24 -13.84
C THR A 273 19.79 2.84 -12.43
N THR A 274 19.97 4.15 -12.27
CA THR A 274 19.68 4.86 -11.01
C THR A 274 18.81 6.07 -11.27
N LYS A 275 17.96 6.42 -10.30
CA LYS A 275 17.15 7.64 -10.28
C LYS A 275 17.30 8.31 -8.91
N GLU A 276 16.91 9.58 -8.82
CA GLU A 276 16.92 10.28 -7.53
C GLU A 276 15.86 9.66 -6.60
N PRO A 277 16.24 9.20 -5.40
CA PRO A 277 15.29 8.71 -4.41
C PRO A 277 14.55 9.85 -3.72
N ASP A 278 13.37 9.53 -3.17
CA ASP A 278 12.74 10.38 -2.15
C ASP A 278 13.34 10.09 -0.76
N ASP A 279 12.96 10.91 0.22
CA ASP A 279 13.46 10.81 1.59
C ASP A 279 13.06 9.49 2.26
N LYS A 280 11.86 8.99 1.96
CA LYS A 280 11.36 7.72 2.51
C LYS A 280 12.18 6.53 2.01
N MET A 281 12.65 6.56 0.76
CA MET A 281 13.56 5.55 0.20
C MET A 281 14.96 5.65 0.82
N ILE A 282 15.44 6.86 1.11
CA ILE A 282 16.71 7.08 1.81
C ILE A 282 16.67 6.49 3.22
N GLU A 283 15.59 6.71 3.97
CA GLU A 283 15.39 6.13 5.30
C GLU A 283 15.49 4.59 5.28
N VAL A 284 14.89 3.94 4.27
CA VAL A 284 14.96 2.48 4.09
C VAL A 284 16.40 2.03 3.84
N ALA A 285 17.13 2.74 2.97
CA ALA A 285 18.53 2.43 2.68
C ALA A 285 19.43 2.60 3.93
N ILE A 286 19.21 3.66 4.71
CA ILE A 286 19.92 3.92 5.98
C ILE A 286 19.60 2.81 6.98
N ALA A 287 18.32 2.44 7.16
CA ALA A 287 17.91 1.38 8.08
C ALA A 287 18.58 0.04 7.75
N SER A 288 18.58 -0.34 6.46
CA SER A 288 19.26 -1.55 5.98
C SER A 288 20.77 -1.50 6.26
N PHE A 289 21.41 -0.36 5.99
CA PHE A 289 22.85 -0.19 6.20
C PHE A 289 23.24 -0.24 7.67
N ASN A 290 22.52 0.49 8.54
CA ASN A 290 22.77 0.53 9.97
C ASN A 290 22.55 -0.84 10.61
N ALA A 291 21.53 -1.59 10.22
CA ALA A 291 21.29 -2.94 10.71
C ALA A 291 22.48 -3.89 10.40
N VAL A 292 23.05 -3.80 9.19
CA VAL A 292 24.27 -4.56 8.86
C VAL A 292 25.46 -4.09 9.68
N LEU A 293 25.65 -2.77 9.82
CA LEU A 293 26.77 -2.20 10.57
C LEU A 293 26.73 -2.62 12.04
N GLU A 294 25.56 -2.56 12.66
CA GLU A 294 25.31 -2.99 14.04
C GLU A 294 25.64 -4.47 14.23
N MET A 295 25.09 -5.35 13.38
CA MET A 295 25.40 -6.77 13.43
C MET A 295 26.88 -7.07 13.18
N MET A 296 27.55 -6.34 12.30
CA MET A 296 28.98 -6.53 12.07
C MET A 296 29.82 -6.21 13.31
N ASN A 297 29.38 -5.23 14.12
CA ASN A 297 30.08 -4.77 15.31
C ASN A 297 29.70 -5.56 16.58
N ASP A 298 28.48 -6.08 16.64
CA ASP A 298 27.95 -6.80 17.79
C ASP A 298 27.38 -8.17 17.39
N GLU A 299 27.97 -9.24 17.91
CA GLU A 299 27.53 -10.62 17.65
C GLU A 299 26.29 -11.03 18.44
N THR A 300 25.92 -10.28 19.48
CA THR A 300 24.76 -10.56 20.35
C THR A 300 23.43 -10.14 19.72
N VAL A 301 23.46 -9.24 18.73
CA VAL A 301 22.27 -8.80 17.99
C VAL A 301 21.61 -9.99 17.30
N ALA A 302 20.37 -10.27 17.70
CA ALA A 302 19.58 -11.39 17.21
C ALA A 302 19.15 -11.18 15.74
N GLU A 303 18.98 -12.30 15.03
CA GLU A 303 18.36 -12.30 13.71
C GLU A 303 16.87 -11.94 13.80
N GLN A 304 16.41 -11.12 12.87
CA GLN A 304 15.00 -10.80 12.66
C GLN A 304 14.58 -11.39 11.32
N LYS A 305 13.37 -11.96 11.23
CA LYS A 305 12.87 -12.54 9.98
C LYS A 305 11.50 -11.97 9.68
N PHE A 306 11.21 -11.81 8.41
CA PHE A 306 9.85 -11.51 8.00
C PHE A 306 8.89 -12.61 8.45
N PRO A 307 7.62 -12.26 8.69
CA PRO A 307 6.60 -13.26 8.95
C PRO A 307 6.56 -14.24 7.78
N LYS A 308 6.30 -15.51 8.08
CA LYS A 308 6.11 -16.53 7.06
C LYS A 308 4.62 -16.77 6.88
N THR A 309 4.23 -17.14 5.67
CA THR A 309 2.88 -17.62 5.40
C THR A 309 2.50 -18.72 6.39
N MET A 310 1.31 -18.59 6.99
CA MET A 310 0.77 -19.56 7.94
C MET A 310 -0.73 -19.74 7.78
N PRO A 311 -1.32 -20.85 8.25
CA PRO A 311 -2.76 -21.06 8.21
C PRO A 311 -3.52 -20.02 9.03
N LEU A 312 -4.72 -19.67 8.58
CA LEU A 312 -5.59 -18.69 9.21
C LEU A 312 -5.91 -19.08 10.66
N ALA A 313 -6.13 -20.35 10.95
CA ALA A 313 -6.35 -20.81 12.33
C ALA A 313 -5.20 -20.44 13.27
N GLN A 314 -3.96 -20.58 12.79
CA GLN A 314 -2.77 -20.24 13.58
C GLN A 314 -2.67 -18.72 13.79
N PHE A 315 -2.89 -17.94 12.74
CA PHE A 315 -2.85 -16.48 12.85
C PHE A 315 -4.01 -15.94 13.70
N LYS A 316 -5.19 -16.53 13.60
CA LYS A 316 -6.37 -16.18 14.42
C LYS A 316 -6.11 -16.36 15.90
N GLN A 317 -5.47 -17.46 16.31
CA GLN A 317 -5.06 -17.66 17.71
C GLN A 317 -4.08 -16.59 18.18
N LYS A 318 -3.11 -16.24 17.34
CA LYS A 318 -2.16 -15.14 17.62
C LYS A 318 -2.89 -13.81 17.77
N ALA A 319 -3.81 -13.49 16.86
CA ALA A 319 -4.59 -12.27 16.85
C ALA A 319 -5.49 -12.13 18.09
N LEU A 320 -6.13 -13.22 18.52
CA LEU A 320 -6.89 -13.27 19.76
C LEU A 320 -5.99 -12.98 20.97
N GLY A 321 -4.80 -13.58 21.02
CA GLY A 321 -3.83 -13.30 22.08
C GLY A 321 -3.47 -11.81 22.19
N ILE A 322 -3.26 -11.14 21.05
CA ILE A 322 -2.94 -9.70 21.01
C ILE A 322 -4.05 -8.85 21.65
N LEU A 323 -5.32 -9.15 21.37
CA LEU A 323 -6.44 -8.39 21.94
C LEU A 323 -6.68 -8.74 23.42
N LEU A 324 -6.59 -10.02 23.78
CA LEU A 324 -6.74 -10.49 25.16
C LEU A 324 -5.68 -9.88 26.09
N ASP A 325 -4.42 -9.81 25.63
CA ASP A 325 -3.32 -9.18 26.38
C ASP A 325 -3.57 -7.68 26.63
N ALA A 326 -4.36 -7.04 25.77
CA ALA A 326 -4.78 -5.65 25.91
C ALA A 326 -6.12 -5.47 26.68
N GLY A 327 -6.72 -6.55 27.17
CA GLY A 327 -8.00 -6.53 27.89
C GLY A 327 -9.23 -6.39 27.00
N VAL A 328 -9.10 -6.66 25.69
CA VAL A 328 -10.21 -6.66 24.72
C VAL A 328 -10.65 -8.10 24.48
N ASP A 329 -11.73 -8.52 25.13
CA ASP A 329 -12.33 -9.86 24.98
C ASP A 329 -13.47 -9.86 23.94
N GLU A 330 -13.13 -9.49 22.70
CA GLU A 330 -14.06 -9.46 21.57
C GLU A 330 -13.55 -10.32 20.41
N PRO A 331 -13.77 -11.65 20.44
CA PRO A 331 -13.29 -12.55 19.39
C PRO A 331 -13.83 -12.21 17.99
N SER A 332 -14.99 -11.55 17.93
CA SER A 332 -15.61 -11.15 16.67
C SER A 332 -14.83 -10.04 15.95
N ASP A 333 -14.12 -9.18 16.68
CA ASP A 333 -13.27 -8.13 16.10
C ASP A 333 -12.13 -8.73 15.28
N VAL A 334 -11.56 -9.85 15.75
CA VAL A 334 -10.55 -10.60 15.00
C VAL A 334 -11.13 -11.11 13.68
N ASP A 335 -12.33 -11.69 13.70
CA ASP A 335 -12.97 -12.17 12.47
C ASP A 335 -13.14 -11.03 11.44
N TRP A 336 -13.59 -9.86 11.88
CA TRP A 336 -13.77 -8.71 10.99
C TRP A 336 -12.47 -8.16 10.43
N ILE A 337 -11.42 -8.07 11.26
CA ILE A 337 -10.08 -7.70 10.79
C ILE A 337 -9.57 -8.73 9.77
N LEU A 338 -9.80 -10.03 10.02
CA LEU A 338 -9.44 -11.08 9.08
C LEU A 338 -10.22 -10.99 7.77
N CYS A 339 -11.52 -10.69 7.81
CA CYS A 339 -12.32 -10.42 6.61
C CYS A 339 -11.71 -9.27 5.80
N GLU A 340 -11.30 -8.19 6.47
CA GLU A 340 -10.76 -7.01 5.80
C GLU A 340 -9.39 -7.29 5.15
N VAL A 341 -8.49 -8.05 5.79
CA VAL A 341 -7.18 -8.36 5.19
C VAL A 341 -7.22 -9.47 4.14
N THR A 342 -8.15 -10.43 4.27
CA THR A 342 -8.31 -11.53 3.31
C THR A 342 -9.25 -11.18 2.16
N LYS A 343 -10.08 -10.14 2.32
CA LYS A 343 -11.18 -9.77 1.42
C LYS A 343 -12.22 -10.88 1.23
N LEU A 344 -12.32 -11.79 2.21
CA LEU A 344 -13.29 -12.86 2.26
C LEU A 344 -14.46 -12.48 3.17
N LYS A 345 -15.63 -13.06 2.90
CA LYS A 345 -16.76 -12.96 3.83
C LYS A 345 -16.46 -13.75 5.09
N ARG A 346 -17.08 -13.36 6.21
CA ARG A 346 -16.94 -14.08 7.48
C ARG A 346 -17.26 -15.58 7.39
N SER A 347 -18.25 -15.95 6.58
CA SER A 347 -18.61 -17.35 6.31
C SER A 347 -17.60 -18.12 5.47
N GLU A 348 -16.67 -17.43 4.80
CA GLU A 348 -15.65 -17.98 3.92
C GLU A 348 -14.27 -18.08 4.60
N LEU A 349 -14.14 -17.62 5.86
CA LEU A 349 -12.91 -17.71 6.65
C LEU A 349 -12.66 -19.15 7.12
N ALA A 350 -12.16 -19.99 6.22
CA ALA A 350 -11.72 -21.34 6.55
C ALA A 350 -10.33 -21.36 7.20
N ASP A 351 -10.12 -22.33 8.11
CA ASP A 351 -8.92 -22.45 8.94
C ASP A 351 -7.62 -22.72 8.15
N ASP A 352 -7.75 -23.34 6.98
CA ASP A 352 -6.65 -23.75 6.09
C ASP A 352 -6.23 -22.67 5.10
N ILE A 353 -6.90 -21.51 5.11
CA ILE A 353 -6.54 -20.38 4.26
C ILE A 353 -5.16 -19.84 4.66
N ASN A 354 -4.31 -19.60 3.68
CA ASN A 354 -2.97 -19.07 3.91
C ASN A 354 -3.03 -17.56 4.16
N VAL A 355 -2.49 -17.12 5.30
CA VAL A 355 -2.31 -15.70 5.65
C VAL A 355 -0.87 -15.32 5.32
N THR A 356 -0.71 -14.48 4.31
CA THR A 356 0.59 -14.06 3.78
C THR A 356 1.30 -13.08 4.73
N PRO A 357 2.62 -12.84 4.54
CA PRO A 357 3.34 -11.85 5.34
C PRO A 357 2.71 -10.45 5.29
N TYR A 358 2.30 -10.01 4.09
CA TYR A 358 1.53 -8.77 3.89
C TYR A 358 0.25 -8.73 4.74
N MET A 359 -0.59 -9.78 4.67
CA MET A 359 -1.85 -9.85 5.41
C MET A 359 -1.63 -9.83 6.92
N GLN A 360 -0.61 -10.55 7.41
CA GLN A 360 -0.24 -10.56 8.82
C GLN A 360 0.14 -9.16 9.31
N ILE A 361 0.99 -8.45 8.57
CA ILE A 361 1.43 -7.10 8.93
C ILE A 361 0.24 -6.13 8.97
N LYS A 362 -0.63 -6.18 7.97
CA LYS A 362 -1.84 -5.35 7.90
C LYS A 362 -2.77 -5.64 9.09
N ALA A 363 -3.05 -6.91 9.37
CA ALA A 363 -3.90 -7.31 10.49
C ALA A 363 -3.28 -6.96 11.84
N GLU A 364 -1.98 -7.17 12.04
CA GLU A 364 -1.30 -6.80 13.29
C GLU A 364 -1.36 -5.30 13.57
N ASN A 365 -1.29 -4.45 12.54
CA ASN A 365 -1.48 -3.01 12.71
C ASN A 365 -2.92 -2.65 13.10
N MET A 366 -3.91 -3.31 12.50
CA MET A 366 -5.32 -3.13 12.85
C MET A 366 -5.61 -3.60 14.28
N LEU A 367 -5.07 -4.76 14.67
CA LEU A 367 -5.17 -5.30 16.02
C LEU A 367 -4.51 -4.37 17.05
N ARG A 368 -3.37 -3.75 16.72
CA ARG A 368 -2.73 -2.76 17.60
C ARG A 368 -3.61 -1.54 17.83
N GLN A 369 -4.17 -0.96 16.77
CA GLN A 369 -5.10 0.17 16.90
C GLN A 369 -6.32 -0.23 17.75
N ARG A 370 -6.86 -1.43 17.52
CA ARG A 370 -7.98 -1.95 18.30
C ARG A 370 -7.63 -2.14 19.77
N ALA A 371 -6.45 -2.68 20.06
CA ALA A 371 -5.90 -2.88 21.40
C ALA A 371 -5.66 -1.55 22.15
N GLU A 372 -5.38 -0.46 21.44
CA GLU A 372 -5.27 0.90 22.00
C GLU A 372 -6.66 1.51 22.36
N GLY A 373 -7.74 0.83 22.00
CA GLY A 373 -9.12 1.23 22.25
C GLY A 373 -9.81 1.89 21.07
N LYS A 374 -9.18 1.94 19.88
CA LYS A 374 -9.83 2.51 18.70
C LYS A 374 -11.06 1.67 18.32
N PRO A 375 -12.24 2.26 18.08
CA PRO A 375 -13.41 1.53 17.62
C PRO A 375 -13.13 0.68 16.38
N LEU A 376 -13.69 -0.53 16.32
CA LEU A 376 -13.47 -1.45 15.21
C LEU A 376 -13.79 -0.80 13.86
N GLN A 377 -14.89 -0.05 13.76
CA GLN A 377 -15.32 0.59 12.51
C GLN A 377 -14.30 1.62 12.01
N TYR A 378 -13.62 2.35 12.90
CA TYR A 378 -12.52 3.23 12.51
C TYR A 378 -11.24 2.47 12.19
N VAL A 379 -11.03 1.29 12.77
CA VAL A 379 -9.92 0.40 12.39
C VAL A 379 -10.14 -0.17 10.98
N LEU A 380 -11.39 -0.54 10.66
CA LEU A 380 -11.80 -1.01 9.32
C LEU A 380 -11.92 0.15 8.32
N GLY A 381 -12.21 1.36 8.80
CA GLY A 381 -12.50 2.55 7.98
C GLY A 381 -13.91 2.56 7.38
N ASN A 382 -14.79 1.64 7.80
CA ASN A 382 -16.15 1.55 7.32
C ASN A 382 -17.11 0.97 8.36
N THR A 383 -18.41 1.15 8.11
CA THR A 383 -19.50 0.47 8.80
C THR A 383 -20.60 0.11 7.81
N ASP A 384 -21.34 -0.96 8.11
CA ASP A 384 -22.60 -1.23 7.43
C ASP A 384 -23.70 -0.34 8.03
N PHE A 385 -24.55 0.21 7.17
CA PHE A 385 -25.78 0.90 7.54
C PHE A 385 -26.83 0.66 6.46
N PHE A 386 -27.95 0.03 6.82
CA PHE A 386 -29.04 -0.31 5.91
C PHE A 386 -28.62 -1.19 4.71
N GLY A 387 -27.57 -2.01 4.89
CA GLY A 387 -26.94 -2.84 3.87
C GLY A 387 -26.02 -2.09 2.90
N TYR A 388 -25.67 -0.85 3.21
CA TYR A 388 -24.69 -0.05 2.46
C TYR A 388 -23.43 0.16 3.31
N GLU A 389 -22.26 0.09 2.66
CA GLU A 389 -20.97 0.27 3.34
C GLU A 389 -20.56 1.75 3.34
N PHE A 390 -20.77 2.43 4.47
CA PHE A 390 -20.35 3.82 4.69
C PHE A 390 -18.90 3.88 5.17
N PHE A 391 -18.09 4.75 4.56
CA PHE A 391 -16.80 5.15 5.10
C PHE A 391 -17.00 5.98 6.37
N VAL A 392 -16.21 5.69 7.40
CA VAL A 392 -16.19 6.42 8.67
C VAL A 392 -14.76 6.60 9.16
N ASP A 393 -14.51 7.73 9.83
CA ASP A 393 -13.26 8.05 10.51
C ASP A 393 -13.56 8.93 11.74
N GLU A 394 -12.51 9.38 12.45
CA GLU A 394 -12.63 10.21 13.67
C GLU A 394 -13.38 11.55 13.49
N ASN A 395 -13.77 11.95 12.28
CA ASN A 395 -14.53 13.17 12.04
C ASN A 395 -16.05 13.04 12.17
N VAL A 396 -16.58 11.80 12.29
CA VAL A 396 -18.03 11.54 12.28
C VAL A 396 -18.43 10.56 13.36
N LEU A 397 -19.68 10.65 13.84
CA LEU A 397 -20.26 9.57 14.65
C LEU A 397 -20.35 8.28 13.83
N ILE A 398 -20.03 7.13 14.43
CA ILE A 398 -20.29 5.82 13.82
C ILE A 398 -21.81 5.59 13.80
N PRO A 399 -22.44 5.42 12.61
CA PRO A 399 -23.87 5.10 12.50
C PRO A 399 -24.30 3.95 13.42
N ARG A 400 -25.44 4.13 14.09
CA ARG A 400 -26.00 3.17 15.06
C ARG A 400 -27.17 2.40 14.46
N PHE A 401 -27.45 1.22 15.02
CA PHE A 401 -28.56 0.36 14.57
C PHE A 401 -29.93 1.03 14.81
N GLU A 402 -30.06 1.80 15.89
CA GLU A 402 -31.26 2.58 16.20
C GLU A 402 -31.56 3.62 15.12
N THR A 403 -30.52 4.22 14.53
CA THR A 403 -30.66 5.18 13.44
C THR A 403 -31.21 4.55 12.15
N GLU A 404 -31.01 3.24 11.93
CA GLU A 404 -31.67 2.55 10.82
C GLU A 404 -33.19 2.50 11.00
N LEU A 405 -33.67 2.35 12.25
CA LEU A 405 -35.11 2.35 12.55
C LEU A 405 -35.73 3.72 12.26
N LEU A 406 -35.00 4.81 12.51
CA LEU A 406 -35.42 6.16 12.13
C LEU A 406 -35.66 6.23 10.61
N VAL A 407 -34.65 5.83 9.82
CA VAL A 407 -34.76 5.82 8.36
C VAL A 407 -35.94 4.96 7.89
N ASP A 408 -36.06 3.73 8.39
CA ASP A 408 -37.15 2.80 8.04
C ASP A 408 -38.54 3.42 8.22
N LYS A 409 -38.77 4.12 9.34
CA LYS A 409 -40.05 4.79 9.60
C LYS A 409 -40.26 5.99 8.69
N LEU A 410 -39.22 6.75 8.40
CA LEU A 410 -39.30 7.94 7.55
C LEU A 410 -39.60 7.62 6.09
N LEU A 411 -39.16 6.46 5.58
CA LEU A 411 -39.47 6.04 4.20
C LEU A 411 -40.98 5.96 3.91
N GLY A 412 -41.82 5.78 4.93
CA GLY A 412 -43.29 5.78 4.80
C GLY A 412 -43.89 7.15 4.53
N TYR A 413 -43.19 8.23 4.87
CA TYR A 413 -43.66 9.62 4.73
C TYR A 413 -43.08 10.34 3.50
N ILE A 414 -42.12 9.71 2.81
CA ILE A 414 -41.41 10.30 1.67
C ILE A 414 -42.01 9.81 0.35
N ASN A 415 -42.48 10.77 -0.45
CA ASN A 415 -43.04 10.56 -1.77
C ASN A 415 -42.00 10.88 -2.87
N LYS A 416 -42.37 10.58 -4.12
CA LYS A 416 -41.57 11.00 -5.28
C LYS A 416 -41.46 12.52 -5.31
N ASN A 417 -40.26 13.04 -5.53
CA ASN A 417 -39.91 14.47 -5.53
C ASN A 417 -40.08 15.17 -4.18
N SER A 418 -40.27 14.44 -3.07
CA SER A 418 -40.18 15.05 -1.76
C SER A 418 -38.80 15.67 -1.56
N ARG A 419 -38.74 16.76 -0.79
CA ARG A 419 -37.50 17.44 -0.44
C ARG A 419 -37.17 17.21 1.03
N VAL A 420 -36.04 16.58 1.29
CA VAL A 420 -35.63 16.12 2.62
C VAL A 420 -34.38 16.87 3.06
N LEU A 421 -34.37 17.35 4.30
CA LEU A 421 -33.21 17.94 4.96
C LEU A 421 -32.74 17.03 6.09
N ASP A 422 -31.47 16.63 6.06
CA ASP A 422 -30.79 15.90 7.12
C ASP A 422 -29.82 16.84 7.84
N LEU A 423 -30.17 17.24 9.07
CA LEU A 423 -29.37 18.13 9.89
C LEU A 423 -28.45 17.34 10.82
N CYS A 424 -27.23 17.83 11.04
CA CYS A 424 -26.18 17.14 11.77
C CYS A 424 -25.85 15.80 11.10
N CYS A 425 -25.66 15.82 9.78
CA CYS A 425 -25.67 14.60 8.97
C CYS A 425 -24.51 13.64 9.25
N GLY A 426 -23.40 14.11 9.84
CA GLY A 426 -22.24 13.28 10.16
C GLY A 426 -21.69 12.57 8.93
N SER A 427 -21.72 11.23 8.95
CA SER A 427 -21.31 10.38 7.81
C SER A 427 -22.25 10.43 6.60
N GLY A 428 -23.41 11.09 6.74
CA GLY A 428 -24.49 11.16 5.77
C GLY A 428 -25.42 9.94 5.79
N ALA A 429 -25.32 9.07 6.80
CA ALA A 429 -26.01 7.78 6.86
C ALA A 429 -27.53 7.88 6.62
N ILE A 430 -28.19 8.85 7.27
CA ILE A 430 -29.65 9.03 7.17
C ILE A 430 -30.02 9.52 5.76
N GLY A 431 -29.58 10.71 5.37
CA GLY A 431 -29.99 11.33 4.12
C GLY A 431 -29.53 10.59 2.86
N ILE A 432 -28.30 10.04 2.85
CA ILE A 432 -27.83 9.23 1.71
C ILE A 432 -28.66 7.97 1.55
N THR A 433 -28.99 7.28 2.65
CA THR A 433 -29.84 6.08 2.59
C THR A 433 -31.23 6.41 2.08
N ILE A 434 -31.82 7.52 2.54
CA ILE A 434 -33.10 8.02 2.03
C ILE A 434 -33.03 8.24 0.51
N LYS A 435 -31.98 8.92 0.02
CA LYS A 435 -31.77 9.15 -1.42
C LYS A 435 -31.65 7.86 -2.22
N LEU A 436 -30.99 6.84 -1.67
CA LEU A 436 -30.81 5.54 -2.33
C LEU A 436 -32.12 4.71 -2.36
N LYS A 437 -33.02 4.92 -1.40
CA LYS A 437 -34.30 4.18 -1.31
C LYS A 437 -35.47 4.90 -1.99
N LYS A 438 -35.40 6.22 -2.16
CA LYS A 438 -36.50 7.05 -2.67
C LYS A 438 -36.01 8.07 -3.70
N ASP A 439 -36.79 8.22 -4.76
CA ASP A 439 -36.59 9.27 -5.76
C ASP A 439 -37.05 10.63 -5.22
N CYS A 440 -36.16 11.26 -4.45
CA CYS A 440 -36.39 12.51 -3.71
C CYS A 440 -35.15 13.42 -3.81
N GLU A 441 -35.32 14.70 -3.48
CA GLU A 441 -34.21 15.63 -3.31
C GLU A 441 -33.76 15.59 -1.84
N VAL A 442 -32.46 15.43 -1.60
CA VAL A 442 -31.90 15.37 -0.25
C VAL A 442 -30.79 16.41 -0.12
N VAL A 443 -30.90 17.20 0.94
CA VAL A 443 -29.89 18.16 1.40
C VAL A 443 -29.37 17.69 2.75
N LEU A 444 -28.05 17.61 2.88
CA LEU A 444 -27.36 17.30 4.12
C LEU A 444 -26.74 18.59 4.66
N SER A 445 -26.76 18.81 5.97
CA SER A 445 -26.11 19.95 6.62
C SER A 445 -25.33 19.50 7.85
N ASP A 446 -24.07 19.92 7.96
CA ASP A 446 -23.25 19.68 9.14
C ASP A 446 -22.29 20.84 9.41
N LEU A 447 -22.06 21.13 10.69
CA LEU A 447 -21.14 22.16 11.13
C LEU A 447 -19.67 21.77 10.86
N SER A 448 -19.35 20.49 11.00
CA SER A 448 -17.99 19.97 10.84
C SER A 448 -17.61 19.85 9.37
N SER A 449 -16.55 20.55 8.96
CA SER A 449 -15.99 20.39 7.61
C SER A 449 -15.45 18.98 7.36
N GLY A 450 -15.01 18.28 8.42
CA GLY A 450 -14.63 16.87 8.36
C GLY A 450 -15.82 15.97 8.07
N ALA A 451 -16.96 16.18 8.75
CA ALA A 451 -18.19 15.43 8.50
C ALA A 451 -18.74 15.68 7.08
N VAL A 452 -18.68 16.92 6.61
CA VAL A 452 -19.03 17.27 5.22
C VAL A 452 -18.15 16.50 4.23
N ALA A 453 -16.84 16.47 4.43
CA ALA A 453 -15.95 15.70 3.55
C ALA A 453 -16.25 14.18 3.55
N VAL A 454 -16.60 13.62 4.72
CA VAL A 454 -16.98 12.21 4.85
C VAL A 454 -18.31 11.91 4.15
N SER A 455 -19.34 12.74 4.36
CA SER A 455 -20.64 12.58 3.72
C SER A 455 -20.57 12.75 2.20
N GLU A 456 -19.80 13.71 1.69
CA GLU A 456 -19.51 13.84 0.25
C GLU A 456 -18.83 12.59 -0.32
N LYS A 457 -17.83 12.06 0.41
CA LYS A 457 -17.12 10.83 0.03
C LYS A 457 -18.07 9.64 -0.02
N ASN A 458 -18.99 9.52 0.95
CA ASN A 458 -20.00 8.46 0.99
C ASN A 458 -21.04 8.60 -0.12
N ALA A 459 -21.55 9.81 -0.35
CA ALA A 459 -22.50 10.10 -1.43
C ALA A 459 -21.90 9.71 -2.79
N LYS A 460 -20.64 10.09 -3.04
CA LYS A 460 -19.91 9.71 -4.26
C LYS A 460 -19.67 8.21 -4.35
N LYS A 461 -19.26 7.56 -3.26
CA LYS A 461 -19.00 6.10 -3.21
C LYS A 461 -20.26 5.29 -3.54
N LEU A 462 -21.40 5.70 -2.99
CA LEU A 462 -22.67 4.98 -3.12
C LEU A 462 -23.51 5.44 -4.32
N GLY A 463 -23.08 6.47 -5.05
CA GLY A 463 -23.82 7.00 -6.20
C GLY A 463 -25.10 7.75 -5.83
N ALA A 464 -25.16 8.34 -4.63
CA ALA A 464 -26.29 9.13 -4.18
C ALA A 464 -26.12 10.60 -4.56
N GLU A 465 -27.03 11.13 -5.37
CA GLU A 465 -27.05 12.54 -5.73
C GLU A 465 -27.72 13.37 -4.63
N VAL A 466 -26.89 13.96 -3.76
CA VAL A 466 -27.29 14.81 -2.63
C VAL A 466 -26.52 16.13 -2.66
N SER A 467 -27.07 17.16 -2.03
CA SER A 467 -26.35 18.43 -1.77
C SER A 467 -25.84 18.43 -0.33
N VAL A 468 -24.57 18.72 -0.10
CA VAL A 468 -23.97 18.76 1.24
C VAL A 468 -23.56 20.18 1.58
N LEU A 469 -24.03 20.68 2.72
CA LEU A 469 -23.81 22.03 3.19
C LEU A 469 -22.94 22.02 4.44
N ASN A 470 -21.93 22.89 4.49
CA ASN A 470 -21.17 23.14 5.71
C ASN A 470 -21.70 24.39 6.41
N GLY A 471 -22.51 24.25 7.45
CA GLY A 471 -23.13 25.38 8.15
C GLY A 471 -23.76 24.99 9.48
N ASP A 472 -24.03 25.99 10.33
CA ASP A 472 -24.70 25.77 11.61
C ASP A 472 -26.21 25.59 11.40
N LEU A 473 -26.70 24.36 11.59
CA LEU A 473 -28.09 23.97 11.41
C LEU A 473 -28.68 24.48 10.08
N PHE A 474 -29.46 25.58 10.14
CA PHE A 474 -30.20 26.17 9.02
C PHE A 474 -29.47 27.30 8.30
N GLU A 475 -28.30 27.77 8.77
CA GLU A 475 -27.63 29.00 8.31
C GLU A 475 -27.49 29.08 6.77
N LYS A 476 -27.19 27.96 6.11
CA LYS A 476 -26.99 27.87 4.66
C LYS A 476 -28.09 27.10 3.93
N VAL A 477 -29.16 26.76 4.65
CA VAL A 477 -30.26 25.98 4.11
C VAL A 477 -31.21 26.91 3.36
N GLU A 478 -31.58 26.53 2.14
CA GLU A 478 -32.48 27.32 1.31
C GLU A 478 -33.74 26.53 0.93
N GLY A 479 -34.87 27.25 0.90
CA GLY A 479 -36.17 26.72 0.47
C GLY A 479 -36.93 25.97 1.56
N LYS A 480 -38.04 25.33 1.15
CA LYS A 480 -38.90 24.54 2.02
C LYS A 480 -38.66 23.04 1.82
N PHE A 481 -38.93 22.26 2.85
CA PHE A 481 -38.76 20.81 2.89
C PHE A 481 -40.07 20.14 3.32
N ASP A 482 -40.28 18.92 2.82
CA ASP A 482 -41.39 18.06 3.21
C ASP A 482 -41.04 17.26 4.47
N LEU A 483 -39.74 17.01 4.70
CA LEU A 483 -39.22 16.32 5.87
C LEU A 483 -37.91 16.96 6.31
N ILE A 484 -37.82 17.31 7.59
CA ILE A 484 -36.56 17.58 8.27
C ILE A 484 -36.30 16.43 9.25
N VAL A 485 -35.13 15.84 9.17
CA VAL A 485 -34.67 14.77 10.07
C VAL A 485 -33.35 15.18 10.70
N SER A 486 -33.12 14.76 11.94
CA SER A 486 -31.82 14.91 12.59
C SER A 486 -31.60 13.81 13.62
N ASN A 487 -30.37 13.31 13.68
CA ASN A 487 -29.83 12.66 14.88
C ASN A 487 -28.82 13.64 15.52
N PRO A 488 -29.30 14.63 16.29
CA PRO A 488 -28.43 15.67 16.81
C PRO A 488 -27.64 15.17 18.05
N PRO A 489 -26.57 15.88 18.45
CA PRO A 489 -25.94 15.65 19.74
C PRO A 489 -26.96 15.81 20.88
N TYR A 490 -27.06 14.80 21.75
CA TYR A 490 -28.12 14.73 22.76
C TYR A 490 -27.64 14.34 24.16
N ILE A 491 -26.34 14.12 24.35
CA ILE A 491 -25.79 13.67 25.63
C ILE A 491 -25.53 14.90 26.50
N PRO A 492 -26.02 14.95 27.75
CA PRO A 492 -25.67 16.02 28.67
C PRO A 492 -24.16 16.11 28.86
N THR A 493 -23.59 17.31 28.83
CA THR A 493 -22.13 17.54 28.90
C THR A 493 -21.46 16.81 30.08
N GLN A 494 -22.14 16.75 31.23
CA GLN A 494 -21.63 16.08 32.43
C GLN A 494 -21.54 14.55 32.30
N ASP A 495 -22.37 13.94 31.45
CA ASP A 495 -22.47 12.48 31.30
C ASP A 495 -21.43 11.94 30.31
N ILE A 496 -20.85 12.80 29.46
CA ILE A 496 -19.83 12.43 28.46
C ILE A 496 -18.63 11.75 29.12
N LEU A 497 -18.22 12.20 30.30
CA LEU A 497 -17.08 11.62 31.02
C LEU A 497 -17.30 10.16 31.43
N GLY A 498 -18.58 9.77 31.61
CA GLY A 498 -19.01 8.43 31.99
C GLY A 498 -19.27 7.48 30.80
N LEU A 499 -19.15 7.95 29.56
CA LEU A 499 -19.31 7.11 28.37
C LEU A 499 -18.19 6.07 28.26
N ASP A 500 -18.48 5.01 27.50
CA ASP A 500 -17.49 4.00 27.13
C ASP A 500 -16.25 4.66 26.51
N LYS A 501 -15.08 4.12 26.84
CA LYS A 501 -13.79 4.66 26.41
C LYS A 501 -13.71 4.79 24.88
N ASN A 502 -14.24 3.80 24.15
CA ASN A 502 -14.18 3.80 22.69
C ASN A 502 -15.03 4.93 22.08
N VAL A 503 -16.08 5.38 22.77
CA VAL A 503 -16.93 6.50 22.33
C VAL A 503 -16.28 7.82 22.74
N LYS A 504 -15.97 7.99 24.03
CA LYS A 504 -15.47 9.24 24.60
C LYS A 504 -14.11 9.66 24.01
N ASP A 505 -13.19 8.73 23.83
CA ASP A 505 -11.81 9.04 23.48
C ASP A 505 -11.59 9.15 21.95
N TYR A 506 -12.51 8.62 21.12
CA TYR A 506 -12.33 8.53 19.67
C TYR A 506 -13.43 9.16 18.82
N GLU A 507 -14.67 9.22 19.30
CA GLU A 507 -15.74 9.89 18.56
C GLU A 507 -15.72 11.40 18.83
N PRO A 508 -16.05 12.24 17.84
CA PRO A 508 -15.95 13.68 18.00
C PRO A 508 -16.93 14.16 19.07
N THR A 509 -16.43 14.84 20.10
CA THR A 509 -17.26 15.37 21.20
C THR A 509 -18.41 16.24 20.70
N MET A 510 -18.19 16.97 19.59
CA MET A 510 -19.20 17.80 18.93
C MET A 510 -20.42 16.99 18.43
N ALA A 511 -20.24 15.71 18.11
CA ALA A 511 -21.35 14.83 17.71
C ALA A 511 -22.09 14.21 18.91
N LEU A 512 -21.58 14.40 20.13
CA LEU A 512 -22.11 13.79 21.36
C LEU A 512 -22.77 14.82 22.28
N ASP A 513 -22.10 15.97 22.49
CA ASP A 513 -22.48 16.98 23.48
C ASP A 513 -23.72 17.78 23.06
N GLY A 514 -24.85 17.50 23.71
CA GLY A 514 -26.11 18.21 23.53
C GLY A 514 -26.31 19.39 24.49
N GLY A 515 -25.26 19.82 25.20
CA GLY A 515 -25.29 20.90 26.16
C GLY A 515 -25.65 20.46 27.58
N THR A 516 -26.06 21.40 28.43
CA THR A 516 -26.19 21.16 29.89
C THR A 516 -27.16 20.04 30.26
N ASP A 517 -28.26 19.92 29.51
CA ASP A 517 -29.30 18.88 29.70
C ASP A 517 -29.49 17.99 28.48
N GLY A 518 -28.61 18.12 27.47
CA GLY A 518 -28.68 17.35 26.24
C GLY A 518 -29.77 17.81 25.26
N LEU A 519 -30.43 18.96 25.49
CA LEU A 519 -31.58 19.39 24.69
C LEU A 519 -31.35 20.62 23.80
N ASP A 520 -30.14 21.18 23.75
CA ASP A 520 -29.87 22.46 23.08
C ASP A 520 -30.19 22.41 21.57
N PHE A 521 -29.80 21.32 20.89
CA PHE A 521 -30.08 21.15 19.47
C PHE A 521 -31.57 20.95 19.19
N TYR A 522 -32.31 20.22 20.04
CA TYR A 522 -33.76 20.10 19.85
C TYR A 522 -34.44 21.46 19.96
N ARG A 523 -34.07 22.30 20.94
CA ARG A 523 -34.60 23.66 21.08
C ARG A 523 -34.32 24.51 19.84
N ALA A 524 -33.07 24.48 19.37
CA ALA A 524 -32.65 25.26 18.20
C ALA A 524 -33.36 24.79 16.92
N ILE A 525 -33.53 23.48 16.74
CA ILE A 525 -34.17 22.93 15.54
C ILE A 525 -35.68 23.16 15.57
N ILE A 526 -36.35 22.87 16.69
CA ILE A 526 -37.80 23.02 16.83
C ILE A 526 -38.23 24.48 16.63
N SER A 527 -37.45 25.44 17.13
CA SER A 527 -37.77 26.87 16.98
C SER A 527 -37.63 27.38 15.53
N GLN A 528 -36.70 26.84 14.75
CA GLN A 528 -36.42 27.30 13.38
C GLN A 528 -37.12 26.46 12.30
N ALA A 529 -37.37 25.17 12.53
CA ALA A 529 -37.96 24.25 11.55
C ALA A 529 -39.27 24.73 10.90
N PRO A 530 -40.20 25.45 11.58
CA PRO A 530 -41.41 25.98 10.94
C PRO A 530 -41.13 26.89 9.73
N ASP A 531 -39.99 27.60 9.73
CA ASP A 531 -39.56 28.49 8.64
C ASP A 531 -38.95 27.74 7.46
N TYR A 532 -38.67 26.45 7.61
CA TYR A 532 -38.11 25.59 6.55
C TYR A 532 -39.03 24.44 6.16
N LEU A 533 -40.12 24.20 6.89
CA LEU A 533 -41.12 23.18 6.54
C LEU A 533 -42.26 23.76 5.70
N GLY A 534 -42.68 23.00 4.68
CA GLY A 534 -43.95 23.21 3.98
C GLY A 534 -45.16 22.97 4.89
N ASP A 535 -46.37 23.23 4.37
CA ASP A 535 -47.61 23.18 5.18
C ASP A 535 -47.94 21.79 5.73
N ASN A 536 -47.54 20.74 5.01
CA ASN A 536 -47.66 19.34 5.44
C ASN A 536 -46.30 18.74 5.83
N GLY A 537 -45.33 19.61 6.15
CA GLY A 537 -43.97 19.19 6.47
C GLY A 537 -43.89 18.42 7.79
N MET A 538 -42.95 17.47 7.84
CA MET A 538 -42.70 16.63 9.00
C MET A 538 -41.34 16.93 9.62
N LEU A 539 -41.25 16.79 10.93
CA LEU A 539 -40.01 16.90 11.70
C LEU A 539 -39.78 15.59 12.44
N ALA A 540 -38.57 15.04 12.37
CA ALA A 540 -38.24 13.80 13.05
C ALA A 540 -36.87 13.84 13.72
N PHE A 541 -36.79 13.21 14.89
CA PHE A 541 -35.56 13.14 15.68
C PHE A 541 -35.27 11.72 16.14
N GLU A 542 -33.98 11.38 16.19
CA GLU A 542 -33.47 10.38 17.13
C GLU A 542 -33.20 11.05 18.49
N LEU A 543 -33.47 10.34 19.59
CA LEU A 543 -33.49 10.86 20.97
C LEU A 543 -32.63 10.06 21.94
N GLY A 544 -32.05 10.75 22.92
CA GLY A 544 -31.42 10.17 24.09
C GLY A 544 -32.42 9.47 25.03
N ILE A 545 -31.92 8.62 25.92
CA ILE A 545 -32.79 7.84 26.83
C ILE A 545 -33.51 8.81 27.75
N GLY A 546 -34.83 8.69 27.85
CA GLY A 546 -35.64 9.50 28.77
C GLY A 546 -35.96 10.91 28.28
N GLN A 547 -35.53 11.31 27.07
CA GLN A 547 -35.77 12.66 26.53
C GLN A 547 -37.08 12.81 25.75
N MET A 548 -37.85 11.73 25.55
CA MET A 548 -39.07 11.74 24.73
C MET A 548 -40.07 12.80 25.18
N ASP A 549 -40.46 12.79 26.45
CA ASP A 549 -41.50 13.70 26.93
C ASP A 549 -41.02 15.16 26.94
N ASP A 550 -39.73 15.41 27.22
CA ASP A 550 -39.14 16.75 27.15
C ASP A 550 -39.17 17.30 25.73
N VAL A 551 -38.75 16.52 24.73
CA VAL A 551 -38.75 16.94 23.32
C VAL A 551 -40.18 17.12 22.79
N VAL A 552 -41.12 16.26 23.18
CA VAL A 552 -42.54 16.44 22.86
C VAL A 552 -43.08 17.73 23.44
N SER A 553 -42.72 18.06 24.70
CA SER A 553 -43.10 19.31 25.35
C SER A 553 -42.52 20.53 24.63
N LEU A 554 -41.26 20.48 24.21
CA LEU A 554 -40.62 21.55 23.43
C LEU A 554 -41.31 21.79 22.07
N ALA A 555 -41.78 20.73 21.42
CA ALA A 555 -42.40 20.81 20.09
C ALA A 555 -43.88 21.25 20.10
N GLN A 556 -44.54 21.25 21.27
CA GLN A 556 -45.99 21.32 21.38
C GLN A 556 -46.62 22.58 20.78
N ASP A 557 -45.92 23.71 20.72
CA ASP A 557 -46.49 24.96 20.23
C ASP A 557 -46.56 25.01 18.69
N GLY A 558 -45.58 24.40 18.01
CA GLY A 558 -45.45 24.43 16.55
C GLY A 558 -45.83 23.12 15.83
N PHE A 559 -45.94 22.02 16.57
CA PHE A 559 -46.04 20.69 16.00
C PHE A 559 -47.03 19.78 16.74
N ASP A 560 -47.65 18.86 15.99
CA ASP A 560 -48.44 17.75 16.51
C ASP A 560 -47.61 16.47 16.47
N LEU A 561 -47.60 15.71 17.57
CA LEU A 561 -46.91 14.43 17.65
C LEU A 561 -47.65 13.37 16.83
N VAL A 562 -46.95 12.79 15.85
CA VAL A 562 -47.46 11.76 14.94
C VAL A 562 -47.12 10.36 15.46
N ALA A 563 -45.88 10.15 15.91
CA ALA A 563 -45.45 8.85 16.39
C ALA A 563 -44.37 8.94 17.47
N ARG A 564 -44.47 8.02 18.45
CA ARG A 564 -43.39 7.64 19.37
C ARG A 564 -42.94 6.24 18.97
N VAL A 565 -41.68 6.08 18.60
CA VAL A 565 -41.14 4.77 18.20
C VAL A 565 -40.11 4.31 19.22
N LYS A 566 -40.28 3.07 19.67
CA LYS A 566 -39.36 2.39 20.55
C LYS A 566 -38.35 1.58 19.74
N ASP A 567 -37.12 1.52 20.22
CA ASP A 567 -36.11 0.61 19.70
C ASP A 567 -36.42 -0.86 20.07
N TYR A 568 -35.55 -1.76 19.64
CA TYR A 568 -35.70 -3.20 19.91
C TYR A 568 -35.58 -3.57 21.40
N ASN A 569 -35.05 -2.67 22.23
CA ASN A 569 -34.97 -2.81 23.69
C ASN A 569 -36.17 -2.16 24.42
N GLY A 570 -37.12 -1.60 23.68
CA GLY A 570 -38.32 -0.96 24.22
C GLY A 570 -38.09 0.47 24.73
N ILE A 571 -36.95 1.08 24.42
CA ILE A 571 -36.62 2.47 24.78
C ILE A 571 -37.18 3.40 23.72
N GLU A 572 -37.84 4.48 24.13
CA GLU A 572 -38.33 5.50 23.21
C GLU A 572 -37.14 6.26 22.59
N ARG A 573 -36.97 6.12 21.28
CA ARG A 573 -35.81 6.66 20.54
C ARG A 573 -36.16 7.62 19.44
N ILE A 574 -37.37 7.56 18.89
CA ILE A 574 -37.72 8.36 17.73
C ILE A 574 -39.04 9.07 17.97
N ALA A 575 -39.03 10.38 17.78
CA ALA A 575 -40.23 11.20 17.74
C ALA A 575 -40.45 11.73 16.34
N ILE A 576 -41.66 11.57 15.82
CA ILE A 576 -42.08 12.08 14.51
C ILE A 576 -43.22 13.06 14.74
N PHE A 577 -43.11 14.23 14.14
CA PHE A 577 -44.04 15.34 14.28
C PHE A 577 -44.52 15.83 12.93
N SER A 578 -45.74 16.36 12.89
CA SER A 578 -46.29 17.11 11.74
C SER A 578 -46.42 18.59 12.12
N LYS A 579 -46.09 19.48 11.19
CA LYS A 579 -46.25 20.92 11.40
C LYS A 579 -47.72 21.28 11.66
N LYS A 580 -47.99 22.08 12.69
CA LYS A 580 -49.33 22.62 12.93
C LYS A 580 -49.70 23.60 11.83
N GLN A 581 -50.91 23.46 11.30
CA GLN A 581 -51.45 24.47 10.40
C GLN A 581 -51.74 25.75 11.18
N THR A 582 -51.10 26.84 10.79
CA THR A 582 -51.41 28.17 11.32
C THR A 582 -52.81 28.54 10.81
N LYS A 583 -53.76 28.71 11.72
CA LYS A 583 -55.14 29.12 11.39
C LYS A 583 -55.20 30.53 10.82
#